data_AF-A0A7L9C0R4-F1
#
_entry.id   AF-A0A7L9C0R4-F1
#
_cell.length_a   1.000
_cell.length_b   1.000
_cell.length_c   1.000
_cell.angle_alpha   90.00
_cell.angle_beta   90.00
_cell.angle_gamma   90.00
#
_symmetry.space_group_name_H-M   'P 1'
#
loop_
_entity.id
_entity.type
_entity.pdbx_description
1 polymer ?
#
loop_
_entity_poly.entity_id
_entity_poly.type
_entity_poly.pdbx_seq_one_letter_code
_entity_poly.pdbx_strand_id
1 'polypeptide(L)'
;MKQHAEYAAKVRRLVGRMKKEEAAPEPAEMKDMMDLLLHCILSTRAAESRAHTAVSRLRSGTVDLNDLRVSSPTEIVELIGADYPMCRLAAEEICATLTSIFNRRHSLDLEFLEKSSRKATETFLNSLAGLGAHAKALFILRSGKGKALPIDWHMYAYLQKSGAVPMEMDIDEAHKFMAAHVKEAEMESFYLKLKKFAGAHAPKKWPEAKAPEPEAKPVPATAPPPRKSVKEMAREIVRKRKASDAKPSRSPAKSAARSGKSSARKK
;
A
#
# COMPACT_ATOMS: atom_id res chain seq x y z
N MET A 1 -4.06 3.45 29.60
CA MET A 1 -2.60 3.53 29.87
C MET A 1 -2.02 2.33 30.64
N LYS A 2 -2.77 1.63 31.52
CA LYS A 2 -2.23 0.45 32.25
C LYS A 2 -1.91 -0.76 31.37
N GLN A 3 -2.71 -1.05 30.35
CA GLN A 3 -2.49 -2.18 29.44
C GLN A 3 -1.17 -2.09 28.66
N HIS A 4 -0.81 -0.92 28.12
CA HIS A 4 0.46 -0.75 27.38
C HIS A 4 1.70 -1.08 28.21
N ALA A 5 1.70 -0.77 29.51
CA ALA A 5 2.82 -1.07 30.40
C ALA A 5 2.97 -2.58 30.67
N GLU A 6 1.85 -3.31 30.74
CA GLU A 6 1.85 -4.77 30.90
C GLU A 6 2.36 -5.48 29.64
N TYR A 7 1.91 -5.06 28.45
CA TYR A 7 2.42 -5.61 27.19
C TYR A 7 3.91 -5.30 27.02
N ALA A 8 4.36 -4.09 27.39
CA ALA A 8 5.79 -3.75 27.37
C ALA A 8 6.64 -4.69 28.26
N ALA A 9 6.13 -5.07 29.44
CA ALA A 9 6.81 -6.02 30.32
C ALA A 9 6.86 -7.43 29.71
N LYS A 10 5.79 -7.88 29.05
CA LYS A 10 5.75 -9.16 28.33
C LYS A 10 6.70 -9.18 27.13
N VAL A 11 6.77 -8.10 26.36
CA VAL A 11 7.74 -7.96 25.26
C VAL A 11 9.17 -8.03 25.78
N ARG A 12 9.49 -7.33 26.88
CA ARG A 12 10.83 -7.42 27.48
C ARG A 12 11.19 -8.84 27.91
N ARG A 13 10.24 -9.59 28.49
CA ARG A 13 10.44 -11.01 28.82
C ARG A 13 10.66 -11.86 27.57
N LEU A 14 9.90 -11.61 26.51
CA LEU A 14 10.06 -12.31 25.23
C LEU A 14 11.44 -12.04 24.61
N VAL A 15 11.88 -10.78 24.56
CA VAL A 15 13.23 -10.40 24.11
C VAL A 15 14.30 -11.11 24.94
N GLY A 16 14.14 -11.13 26.28
CA GLY A 16 15.06 -11.86 27.16
C GLY A 16 15.10 -13.37 26.92
N ARG A 17 13.97 -13.98 26.55
CA ARG A 17 13.89 -15.40 26.15
C ARG A 17 14.61 -15.64 24.82
N MET A 18 14.32 -14.82 23.81
CA MET A 18 14.93 -14.95 22.48
C MET A 18 16.44 -14.74 22.51
N LYS A 19 16.99 -14.01 23.49
CA LYS A 19 18.45 -13.93 23.69
C LYS A 19 19.08 -15.28 24.03
N LYS A 20 18.36 -16.15 24.74
CA LYS A 20 18.84 -17.48 25.16
C LYS A 20 18.71 -18.54 24.08
N GLU A 21 17.90 -18.29 23.06
CA GLU A 21 17.79 -19.20 21.93
C GLU A 21 19.07 -19.20 21.10
N GLU A 22 19.35 -20.35 20.49
CA GLU A 22 20.48 -20.55 19.60
C GLU A 22 20.52 -19.47 18.51
N ALA A 23 21.74 -19.08 18.11
CA ALA A 23 21.91 -18.15 17.00
C ALA A 23 21.17 -18.68 15.76
N ALA A 24 20.35 -17.82 15.16
CA ALA A 24 19.89 -18.06 13.81
C ALA A 24 21.05 -17.73 12.86
N PRO A 25 21.27 -18.55 11.81
CA PRO A 25 22.31 -18.24 10.83
C PRO A 25 22.02 -16.87 10.22
N GLU A 26 23.05 -16.01 10.18
CA GLU A 26 22.93 -14.74 9.50
C GLU A 26 22.81 -14.98 7.99
N PRO A 27 21.85 -14.33 7.32
CA PRO A 27 21.71 -14.45 5.88
C PRO A 27 22.93 -13.83 5.19
N ALA A 28 23.26 -14.35 4.02
CA ALA A 28 24.32 -13.78 3.20
C ALA A 28 24.01 -12.32 2.87
N GLU A 29 25.04 -11.48 2.95
CA GLU A 29 24.93 -10.06 2.67
C GLU A 29 24.57 -9.82 1.20
N MET A 30 23.55 -9.00 0.97
CA MET A 30 23.14 -8.55 -0.37
C MET A 30 23.63 -7.12 -0.58
N LYS A 31 24.54 -6.95 -1.53
CA LYS A 31 25.14 -5.64 -1.84
C LYS A 31 24.24 -4.78 -2.73
N ASP A 32 23.58 -5.41 -3.71
CA ASP A 32 22.69 -4.73 -4.64
C ASP A 32 21.34 -4.42 -3.96
N MET A 33 20.92 -3.16 -4.02
CA MET A 33 19.70 -2.70 -3.34
C MET A 33 18.41 -3.27 -3.97
N MET A 34 18.43 -3.65 -5.25
CA MET A 34 17.30 -4.33 -5.89
C MET A 34 17.20 -5.78 -5.39
N ASP A 35 18.33 -6.47 -5.25
CA ASP A 35 18.38 -7.83 -4.68
C ASP A 35 17.89 -7.84 -3.25
N LEU A 36 18.32 -6.85 -2.45
CA LEU A 36 17.83 -6.68 -1.10
C LEU A 36 16.31 -6.50 -1.09
N LEU A 37 15.75 -5.68 -1.97
CA LEU A 37 14.29 -5.46 -2.04
C LEU A 37 13.54 -6.74 -2.43
N LEU A 38 14.01 -7.46 -3.45
CA LEU A 38 13.41 -8.73 -3.88
C LEU A 38 13.46 -9.76 -2.75
N HIS A 39 14.60 -9.83 -2.05
CA HIS A 39 14.76 -10.66 -0.88
C HIS A 39 13.74 -10.28 0.20
N CYS A 40 13.55 -8.99 0.48
CA CYS A 40 12.60 -8.53 1.48
C CYS A 40 11.16 -8.96 1.17
N ILE A 41 10.74 -8.89 -0.09
CA ILE A 41 9.41 -9.35 -0.55
C ILE A 41 9.26 -10.85 -0.30
N LEU A 42 10.22 -11.64 -0.79
CA LEU A 42 10.23 -13.10 -0.72
C LEU A 42 10.27 -13.59 0.73
N SER A 43 11.13 -12.99 1.53
CA SER A 43 11.30 -13.27 2.95
C SER A 43 10.01 -13.15 3.76
N THR A 44 9.02 -12.34 3.34
CA THR A 44 7.72 -12.22 4.02
C THR A 44 7.00 -13.57 4.24
N ARG A 45 7.28 -14.58 3.40
CA ARG A 45 6.53 -15.84 3.39
C ARG A 45 7.41 -17.07 3.61
N ALA A 46 8.73 -16.90 3.68
CA ALA A 46 9.68 -18.00 3.75
C ALA A 46 10.85 -17.71 4.67
N ALA A 47 11.60 -18.77 4.98
CA ALA A 47 12.90 -18.63 5.65
C ALA A 47 13.87 -17.82 4.78
N GLU A 48 14.80 -17.12 5.44
CA GLU A 48 15.79 -16.24 4.82
C GLU A 48 16.63 -16.96 3.76
N SER A 49 17.11 -18.18 4.06
CA SER A 49 17.88 -18.98 3.11
C SER A 49 17.11 -19.28 1.83
N ARG A 50 15.81 -19.54 1.95
CA ARG A 50 14.94 -19.83 0.80
C ARG A 50 14.65 -18.57 -0.02
N ALA A 51 14.46 -17.43 0.64
CA ALA A 51 14.33 -16.15 -0.03
C ALA A 51 15.60 -15.79 -0.80
N HIS A 52 16.78 -16.00 -0.21
CA HIS A 52 18.06 -15.82 -0.87
C HIS A 52 18.20 -16.69 -2.12
N THR A 53 17.94 -18.00 -2.02
CA THR A 53 17.96 -18.90 -3.19
C THR A 53 16.98 -18.47 -4.27
N ALA A 54 15.78 -18.01 -3.89
CA ALA A 54 14.79 -17.53 -4.84
C ALA A 54 15.27 -16.26 -5.58
N VAL A 55 15.91 -15.31 -4.90
CA VAL A 55 16.53 -14.13 -5.57
C VAL A 55 17.59 -14.57 -6.57
N SER A 56 18.47 -15.51 -6.20
CA SER A 56 19.48 -16.04 -7.13
C SER A 56 18.84 -16.68 -8.36
N ARG A 57 17.75 -17.43 -8.18
CA ARG A 57 16.99 -18.04 -9.29
C ARG A 57 16.38 -17.01 -10.22
N LEU A 58 15.77 -15.96 -9.66
CA LEU A 58 15.24 -14.84 -10.45
C LEU A 58 16.35 -14.21 -11.29
N ARG A 59 17.48 -13.84 -10.67
CA ARG A 59 18.62 -13.25 -11.37
C ARG A 59 19.23 -14.14 -12.45
N SER A 60 19.31 -15.45 -12.21
CA SER A 60 19.84 -16.39 -13.20
C SER A 60 18.84 -16.73 -14.32
N GLY A 61 17.56 -16.57 -14.05
CA GLY A 61 16.47 -16.97 -14.94
C GLY A 61 15.93 -15.83 -15.82
N THR A 62 16.38 -14.59 -15.59
CA THR A 62 16.01 -13.42 -16.37
C THR A 62 17.24 -12.73 -16.93
N VAL A 63 17.12 -12.09 -18.10
CA VAL A 63 18.24 -11.37 -18.73
C VAL A 63 18.67 -10.19 -17.87
N ASP A 64 17.70 -9.41 -17.40
CA ASP A 64 17.90 -8.28 -16.49
C ASP A 64 16.62 -8.01 -15.68
N LEU A 65 16.63 -6.96 -14.85
CA LEU A 65 15.45 -6.59 -14.07
C LEU A 65 14.31 -6.04 -14.95
N ASN A 66 14.60 -5.52 -16.14
CA ASN A 66 13.56 -5.03 -17.06
C ASN A 66 12.76 -6.20 -17.63
N ASP A 67 13.43 -7.29 -17.97
CA ASP A 67 12.85 -8.57 -18.34
C ASP A 67 11.98 -9.12 -17.18
N LEU A 68 12.54 -9.19 -15.97
CA LEU A 68 11.80 -9.64 -14.78
C LEU A 68 10.52 -8.82 -14.50
N ARG A 69 10.57 -7.50 -14.73
CA ARG A 69 9.42 -6.61 -14.50
C ARG A 69 8.25 -6.90 -15.44
N VAL A 70 8.53 -7.31 -16.67
CA VAL A 70 7.49 -7.59 -17.67
C VAL A 70 7.09 -9.07 -17.71
N SER A 71 7.81 -9.93 -16.99
CA SER A 71 7.40 -11.32 -16.77
C SER A 71 6.03 -11.40 -16.10
N SER A 72 5.23 -12.37 -16.54
CA SER A 72 3.97 -12.72 -15.93
C SER A 72 4.19 -13.32 -14.53
N PRO A 73 3.20 -13.24 -13.62
CA PRO A 73 3.29 -13.91 -12.34
C PRO A 73 3.53 -15.42 -12.44
N THR A 74 3.07 -16.07 -13.51
CA THR A 74 3.28 -17.51 -13.73
C THR A 74 4.75 -17.82 -14.02
N GLU A 75 5.41 -17.04 -14.88
CA GLU A 75 6.84 -17.21 -15.18
C GLU A 75 7.69 -16.97 -13.92
N ILE A 76 7.36 -15.95 -13.13
CA ILE A 76 8.06 -15.71 -11.86
C ILE A 76 7.87 -16.89 -10.88
N VAL A 77 6.68 -17.49 -10.83
CA VAL A 77 6.43 -18.71 -10.03
C VAL A 77 7.31 -19.87 -10.48
N GLU A 78 7.46 -20.07 -11.79
CA GLU A 78 8.35 -21.10 -12.35
C GLU A 78 9.81 -20.87 -11.94
N LEU A 79 10.27 -19.62 -11.94
CA LEU A 79 11.62 -19.26 -11.52
C LEU A 79 11.86 -19.49 -10.02
N ILE A 80 10.98 -19.03 -9.14
CA ILE A 80 11.17 -19.18 -7.69
C ILE A 80 10.88 -20.62 -7.19
N GLY A 81 10.04 -21.35 -7.93
CA GLY A 81 9.58 -22.71 -7.63
C GLY A 81 8.14 -22.73 -7.12
N ALA A 82 7.34 -23.68 -7.65
CA ALA A 82 5.93 -23.87 -7.27
C ALA A 82 5.75 -24.28 -5.79
N ASP A 83 6.80 -24.83 -5.17
CA ASP A 83 6.83 -25.18 -3.76
C ASP A 83 7.00 -23.96 -2.84
N TYR A 84 7.33 -22.78 -3.39
CA TYR A 84 7.53 -21.55 -2.62
C TYR A 84 6.23 -21.13 -1.90
N PRO A 85 6.28 -20.76 -0.60
CA PRO A 85 5.07 -20.44 0.15
C PRO A 85 4.32 -19.26 -0.46
N MET A 86 3.07 -19.48 -0.85
CA MET A 86 2.22 -18.51 -1.55
C MET A 86 2.92 -17.88 -2.77
N CYS A 87 3.60 -18.73 -3.56
CA CYS A 87 4.37 -18.35 -4.74
C CYS A 87 3.65 -17.33 -5.65
N ARG A 88 2.35 -17.53 -5.89
CA ARG A 88 1.54 -16.62 -6.72
C ARG A 88 1.46 -15.20 -6.15
N LEU A 89 1.20 -15.07 -4.85
CA LEU A 89 1.15 -13.75 -4.18
C LEU A 89 2.53 -13.09 -4.15
N ALA A 90 3.59 -13.87 -3.95
CA ALA A 90 4.96 -13.35 -4.01
C ALA A 90 5.30 -12.82 -5.41
N ALA A 91 4.92 -13.56 -6.46
CA ALA A 91 5.12 -13.14 -7.85
C ALA A 91 4.34 -11.86 -8.20
N GLU A 92 3.07 -11.78 -7.81
CA GLU A 92 2.24 -10.59 -8.02
C GLU A 92 2.82 -9.35 -7.29
N GLU A 93 3.31 -9.53 -6.05
CA GLU A 93 3.96 -8.48 -5.28
C GLU A 93 5.26 -8.00 -5.95
N ILE A 94 6.08 -8.91 -6.49
CA ILE A 94 7.28 -8.57 -7.27
C ILE A 94 6.91 -7.75 -8.51
N CYS A 95 5.98 -8.24 -9.35
CA CYS A 95 5.56 -7.54 -10.57
C CYS A 95 5.05 -6.12 -10.26
N ALA A 96 4.17 -5.99 -9.26
CA ALA A 96 3.59 -4.71 -8.86
C ALA A 96 4.67 -3.74 -8.35
N THR A 97 5.60 -4.22 -7.53
CA THR A 97 6.67 -3.40 -6.96
C THR A 97 7.64 -2.93 -8.04
N LEU A 98 8.13 -3.82 -8.90
CA LEU A 98 9.05 -3.46 -9.99
C LEU A 98 8.40 -2.48 -10.97
N THR A 99 7.14 -2.70 -11.33
CA THR A 99 6.37 -1.77 -12.16
C THR A 99 6.23 -0.40 -11.49
N SER A 100 5.93 -0.38 -10.18
CA SER A 100 5.82 0.87 -9.43
C SER A 100 7.15 1.63 -9.35
N ILE A 101 8.28 0.95 -9.23
CA ILE A 101 9.61 1.59 -9.22
C ILE A 101 9.90 2.19 -10.59
N PHE A 102 9.74 1.39 -11.65
CA PHE A 102 10.03 1.83 -13.02
C PHE A 102 9.16 3.03 -13.44
N ASN A 103 7.87 3.03 -13.10
CA ASN A 103 6.98 4.15 -13.43
C ASN A 103 7.38 5.47 -12.74
N ARG A 104 8.09 5.40 -11.61
CA ARG A 104 8.52 6.58 -10.83
C ARG A 104 9.90 7.07 -11.22
N ARG A 105 10.78 6.17 -11.67
CA ARG A 105 12.21 6.43 -11.84
C ARG A 105 12.73 6.21 -13.25
N HIS A 106 11.94 5.58 -14.11
CA HIS A 106 12.34 5.13 -15.44
C HIS A 106 13.59 4.22 -15.43
N SER A 107 13.91 3.64 -14.27
CA SER A 107 15.00 2.70 -14.06
C SER A 107 14.67 1.79 -12.87
N LEU A 108 15.25 0.59 -12.85
CA LEU A 108 15.20 -0.35 -11.73
C LEU A 108 16.51 -0.27 -10.94
N ASP A 109 16.74 0.90 -10.36
CA ASP A 109 17.94 1.23 -9.59
C ASP A 109 17.54 1.93 -8.28
N LEU A 110 17.99 1.36 -7.17
CA LEU A 110 17.73 1.85 -5.81
C LEU A 110 18.98 2.37 -5.10
N GLU A 111 20.12 2.47 -5.77
CA GLU A 111 21.39 2.91 -5.15
C GLU A 111 21.31 4.35 -4.61
N PHE A 112 20.42 5.19 -5.16
CA PHE A 112 20.15 6.51 -4.58
C PHE A 112 19.64 6.46 -3.13
N LEU A 113 19.08 5.32 -2.69
CA LEU A 113 18.63 5.13 -1.31
C LEU A 113 19.81 5.02 -0.35
N GLU A 114 21.01 4.61 -0.78
CA GLU A 114 22.20 4.55 0.07
C GLU A 114 22.53 5.89 0.71
N LYS A 115 22.37 6.99 -0.03
CA LYS A 115 22.62 8.36 0.45
C LYS A 115 21.36 9.03 1.01
N SER A 116 20.20 8.39 0.87
CA SER A 116 18.93 8.93 1.35
C SER A 116 18.80 8.82 2.87
N SER A 117 18.13 9.81 3.47
CA SER A 117 17.74 9.77 4.88
C SER A 117 16.68 8.70 5.13
N ARG A 118 16.57 8.22 6.37
CA ARG A 118 15.50 7.28 6.79
C ARG A 118 14.12 7.71 6.32
N LYS A 119 13.76 8.98 6.57
CA LYS A 119 12.44 9.52 6.22
C LYS A 119 12.22 9.53 4.71
N ALA A 120 13.24 9.85 3.92
CA ALA A 120 13.17 9.81 2.47
C ALA A 120 13.00 8.37 1.96
N THR A 121 13.74 7.42 2.51
CA THR A 121 13.59 5.99 2.18
C THR A 121 12.20 5.48 2.54
N GLU A 122 11.70 5.73 3.75
CA GLU A 122 10.35 5.35 4.16
C GLU A 122 9.28 5.96 3.24
N THR A 123 9.43 7.24 2.88
CA THR A 123 8.51 7.92 1.94
C THR A 123 8.51 7.26 0.57
N PHE A 124 9.70 6.95 0.03
CA PHE A 124 9.83 6.27 -1.25
C PHE A 124 9.20 4.86 -1.20
N LEU A 125 9.56 4.04 -0.22
CA LEU A 125 9.04 2.69 -0.08
C LEU A 125 7.52 2.68 0.12
N ASN A 126 6.97 3.61 0.92
CA ASN A 126 5.53 3.74 1.12
C ASN A 126 4.78 4.16 -0.16
N SER A 127 5.46 4.81 -1.09
CA SER A 127 4.89 5.16 -2.39
C SER A 127 4.84 4.00 -3.38
N LEU A 128 5.55 2.90 -3.11
CA LEU A 128 5.58 1.73 -4.00
C LEU A 128 4.29 0.92 -3.84
N ALA A 129 3.54 0.80 -4.93
CA ALA A 129 2.39 -0.11 -4.99
C ALA A 129 2.87 -1.56 -4.95
N GLY A 130 2.13 -2.43 -4.26
CA GLY A 130 2.46 -3.84 -4.11
C GLY A 130 3.35 -4.15 -2.91
N LEU A 131 4.27 -3.27 -2.52
CA LEU A 131 5.24 -3.55 -1.47
C LEU A 131 4.60 -3.61 -0.06
N GLY A 132 4.62 -4.78 0.57
CA GLY A 132 4.05 -5.02 1.90
C GLY A 132 4.83 -4.39 3.06
N ALA A 133 4.16 -4.19 4.21
CA ALA A 133 4.76 -3.57 5.40
C ALA A 133 5.98 -4.35 5.95
N HIS A 134 5.91 -5.68 5.93
CA HIS A 134 7.05 -6.55 6.28
C HIS A 134 8.28 -6.27 5.41
N ALA A 135 8.10 -6.30 4.07
CA ALA A 135 9.19 -6.07 3.14
C ALA A 135 9.81 -4.67 3.32
N LYS A 136 8.99 -3.63 3.53
CA LYS A 136 9.44 -2.27 3.85
C LYS A 136 10.29 -2.22 5.11
N ALA A 137 9.79 -2.80 6.20
CA ALA A 137 10.49 -2.81 7.48
C ALA A 137 11.81 -3.58 7.40
N LEU A 138 11.83 -4.72 6.70
CA LEU A 138 13.04 -5.50 6.49
C LEU A 138 14.06 -4.77 5.62
N PHE A 139 13.61 -4.06 4.58
CA PHE A 139 14.49 -3.23 3.76
C PHE A 139 15.12 -2.13 4.61
N ILE A 140 14.36 -1.40 5.43
CA ILE A 140 14.89 -0.35 6.31
C ILE A 140 15.93 -0.90 7.30
N LEU A 141 15.65 -2.06 7.89
CA LEU A 141 16.55 -2.74 8.81
C LEU A 141 17.89 -3.07 8.13
N ARG A 142 17.84 -3.68 6.93
CA ARG A 142 19.03 -4.22 6.25
C ARG A 142 19.78 -3.23 5.38
N SER A 143 19.12 -2.18 4.90
CA SER A 143 19.78 -1.06 4.21
C SER A 143 20.47 -0.09 5.18
N GLY A 144 20.49 -0.40 6.49
CA GLY A 144 21.12 0.44 7.51
C GLY A 144 20.43 1.79 7.70
N LYS A 145 19.17 1.95 7.28
CA LYS A 145 18.41 3.21 7.36
C LYS A 145 17.85 3.48 8.75
N GLY A 146 17.97 2.49 9.63
CA GLY A 146 17.77 2.61 11.05
C GLY A 146 16.84 1.54 11.59
N LYS A 147 16.46 1.73 12.84
CA LYS A 147 15.61 0.82 13.59
C LYS A 147 14.23 0.56 12.95
N ALA A 148 14.01 -0.67 12.48
CA ALA A 148 12.72 -1.21 12.07
C ALA A 148 12.65 -2.72 12.34
N LEU A 149 11.51 -3.22 12.85
CA LEU A 149 11.32 -4.64 13.12
C LEU A 149 10.25 -5.22 12.19
N PRO A 150 10.65 -5.98 11.15
CA PRO A 150 9.72 -6.74 10.34
C PRO A 150 9.06 -7.87 11.16
N ILE A 151 7.77 -8.05 10.95
CA ILE A 151 6.89 -9.05 11.56
C ILE A 151 6.08 -9.65 10.43
N ASP A 152 6.32 -10.91 10.12
CA ASP A 152 5.48 -11.65 9.18
C ASP A 152 4.24 -12.21 9.89
N TRP A 153 3.34 -12.84 9.15
CA TRP A 153 2.13 -13.43 9.71
C TRP A 153 2.42 -14.46 10.80
N HIS A 154 3.41 -15.34 10.62
CA HIS A 154 3.74 -16.37 11.61
C HIS A 154 4.27 -15.74 12.90
N MET A 155 5.13 -14.72 12.77
CA MET A 155 5.62 -13.93 13.89
C MET A 155 4.46 -13.23 14.60
N TYR A 156 3.55 -12.60 13.88
CA TYR A 156 2.37 -11.93 14.44
C TYR A 156 1.47 -12.91 15.20
N ALA A 157 1.12 -14.05 14.60
CA ALA A 157 0.33 -15.09 15.25
C ALA A 157 0.98 -15.62 16.53
N TYR A 158 2.31 -15.79 16.52
CA TYR A 158 3.06 -16.17 17.71
C TYR A 158 3.08 -15.08 18.79
N LEU A 159 3.23 -13.81 18.40
CA LEU A 159 3.21 -12.66 19.32
C LEU A 159 1.84 -12.50 20.00
N GLN A 160 0.75 -12.71 19.28
CA GLN A 160 -0.60 -12.73 19.85
C GLN A 160 -0.77 -13.92 20.82
N LYS A 161 -0.37 -15.13 20.41
CA LYS A 161 -0.46 -16.34 21.24
C LYS A 161 0.36 -16.23 22.53
N SER A 162 1.52 -15.58 22.48
CA SER A 162 2.35 -15.31 23.66
C SER A 162 1.87 -14.13 24.51
N GLY A 163 0.84 -13.41 24.07
CA GLY A 163 0.29 -12.23 24.74
C GLY A 163 1.25 -11.03 24.74
N ALA A 164 2.26 -11.04 23.87
CA ALA A 164 3.20 -9.94 23.70
C ALA A 164 2.56 -8.76 22.96
N VAL A 165 1.60 -9.05 22.08
CA VAL A 165 0.81 -8.09 21.31
C VAL A 165 -0.69 -8.32 21.63
N PRO A 166 -1.50 -7.25 21.79
CA PRO A 166 -2.96 -7.38 21.95
C PRO A 166 -3.62 -8.10 20.76
N MET A 167 -4.75 -8.78 20.98
CA MET A 167 -5.47 -9.45 19.88
C MET A 167 -6.09 -8.45 18.90
N GLU A 168 -6.39 -7.24 19.37
CA GLU A 168 -7.01 -6.16 18.62
C GLU A 168 -5.99 -5.33 17.81
N MET A 169 -4.69 -5.45 18.12
CA MET A 169 -3.64 -4.70 17.43
C MET A 169 -3.37 -5.31 16.07
N ASP A 170 -3.46 -4.52 15.01
CA ASP A 170 -3.17 -4.99 13.64
C ASP A 170 -1.68 -5.29 13.42
N ILE A 171 -1.36 -6.08 12.38
CA ILE A 171 0.01 -6.43 12.01
C ILE A 171 0.85 -5.18 11.68
N ASP A 172 0.25 -4.18 11.02
CA ASP A 172 0.92 -2.92 10.68
C ASP A 172 1.31 -2.12 11.93
N GLU A 173 0.48 -2.17 12.97
CA GLU A 173 0.76 -1.56 14.27
C GLU A 173 1.81 -2.37 15.05
N ALA A 174 1.77 -3.70 14.94
CA ALA A 174 2.70 -4.59 15.62
C ALA A 174 4.16 -4.32 15.23
N HIS A 175 4.43 -4.02 13.95
CA HIS A 175 5.78 -3.63 13.49
C HIS A 175 6.35 -2.47 14.31
N LYS A 176 5.58 -1.39 14.44
CA LYS A 176 5.97 -0.17 15.16
C LYS A 176 6.07 -0.43 16.67
N PHE A 177 5.10 -1.14 17.22
CA PHE A 177 5.04 -1.47 18.65
C PHE A 177 6.26 -2.30 19.07
N MET A 178 6.58 -3.37 18.35
CA MET A 178 7.71 -4.22 18.68
C MET A 178 9.05 -3.51 18.43
N ALA A 179 9.16 -2.73 17.35
CA ALA A 179 10.35 -1.92 17.08
C ALA A 179 10.65 -0.94 18.23
N ALA A 180 9.65 -0.41 18.93
CA ALA A 180 9.89 0.48 20.08
C ALA A 180 10.60 -0.23 21.25
N HIS A 181 10.43 -1.54 21.41
CA HIS A 181 10.85 -2.28 22.61
C HIS A 181 12.16 -3.08 22.46
N VAL A 182 12.65 -3.28 21.23
CA VAL A 182 13.92 -3.98 20.95
C VAL A 182 15.02 -2.94 20.77
N LYS A 183 16.26 -3.20 21.20
CA LYS A 183 17.38 -2.27 20.94
C LYS A 183 17.86 -2.41 19.50
N GLU A 184 18.34 -1.33 18.90
CA GLU A 184 18.81 -1.33 17.50
C GLU A 184 19.95 -2.34 17.26
N ALA A 185 20.95 -2.35 18.14
CA ALA A 185 22.08 -3.30 18.08
C ALA A 185 21.67 -4.78 18.20
N GLU A 186 20.46 -5.08 18.69
CA GLU A 186 19.96 -6.44 18.88
C GLU A 186 18.88 -6.81 17.84
N MET A 187 18.55 -5.89 16.93
CA MET A 187 17.35 -5.98 16.11
C MET A 187 17.41 -7.09 15.07
N GLU A 188 18.51 -7.21 14.32
CA GLU A 188 18.68 -8.28 13.31
C GLU A 188 18.69 -9.66 13.98
N SER A 189 19.49 -9.82 15.04
CA SER A 189 19.54 -11.09 15.79
C SER A 189 18.18 -11.47 16.37
N PHE A 190 17.44 -10.51 16.94
CA PHE A 190 16.10 -10.75 17.45
C PHE A 190 15.11 -11.14 16.33
N TYR A 191 15.14 -10.43 15.20
CA TYR A 191 14.30 -10.73 14.04
C TYR A 191 14.52 -12.17 13.55
N LEU A 192 15.76 -12.57 13.30
CA LEU A 192 16.08 -13.91 12.78
C LEU A 192 15.65 -15.02 13.74
N LYS A 193 15.88 -14.84 15.04
CA LYS A 193 15.47 -15.80 16.07
C LYS A 193 13.96 -15.88 16.20
N LEU A 194 13.27 -14.74 16.24
CA LEU A 194 11.82 -14.70 16.31
C LEU A 194 11.20 -15.36 15.08
N LYS A 195 11.75 -15.13 13.89
CA LYS A 195 11.30 -15.75 12.65
C LYS A 195 11.48 -17.27 12.65
N LYS A 196 12.67 -17.77 13.03
CA LYS A 196 12.94 -19.21 13.18
C LYS A 196 11.97 -19.85 14.18
N PHE A 197 11.80 -19.21 15.34
CA PHE A 197 10.95 -19.72 16.41
C PHE A 197 9.47 -19.71 16.03
N ALA A 198 9.00 -18.62 15.43
CA ALA A 198 7.62 -18.47 14.97
C ALA A 198 7.30 -19.47 13.85
N GLY A 199 8.20 -19.67 12.89
CA GLY A 199 8.01 -20.69 11.85
C GLY A 199 7.85 -22.12 12.40
N ALA A 200 8.44 -22.43 13.55
CA ALA A 200 8.29 -23.72 14.21
C ALA A 200 7.02 -23.86 15.09
N HIS A 201 6.48 -22.75 15.60
CA HIS A 201 5.41 -22.75 16.63
C HIS A 201 4.09 -22.09 16.20
N ALA A 202 4.08 -21.38 15.07
CA ALA A 202 2.91 -20.73 14.51
C ALA A 202 1.99 -21.75 13.80
N PRO A 203 0.69 -21.45 13.65
CA PRO A 203 -0.20 -22.29 12.86
C PRO A 203 0.35 -22.48 11.44
N LYS A 204 0.33 -23.73 10.95
CA LYS A 204 0.75 -24.08 9.57
C LYS A 204 -0.14 -23.45 8.50
N LYS A 205 -1.38 -23.12 8.83
CA LYS A 205 -2.32 -22.52 7.88
C LYS A 205 -2.20 -21.00 7.94
N TRP A 206 -1.80 -20.40 6.83
CA TRP A 206 -1.93 -18.96 6.62
C TRP A 206 -3.43 -18.62 6.57
N PRO A 207 -3.87 -17.48 7.15
CA PRO A 207 -5.26 -17.06 7.05
C PRO A 207 -5.53 -16.87 5.58
N GLU A 208 -6.47 -17.64 5.04
CA GLU A 208 -7.02 -17.30 3.74
C GLU A 208 -7.38 -15.81 3.82
N ALA A 209 -6.80 -15.01 2.92
CA ALA A 209 -7.22 -13.62 2.79
C ALA A 209 -8.74 -13.69 2.72
N LYS A 210 -9.44 -13.11 3.70
CA LYS A 210 -10.89 -12.97 3.59
C LYS A 210 -11.06 -12.27 2.25
N ALA A 211 -11.62 -12.98 1.27
CA ALA A 211 -12.15 -12.32 0.10
C ALA A 211 -12.94 -11.14 0.65
N PRO A 212 -12.76 -9.92 0.11
CA PRO A 212 -13.61 -8.82 0.50
C PRO A 212 -15.03 -9.36 0.48
N GLU A 213 -15.66 -9.34 1.65
CA GLU A 213 -17.03 -9.76 1.83
C GLU A 213 -17.79 -9.04 0.70
N PRO A 214 -18.48 -9.77 -0.21
CA PRO A 214 -19.00 -9.15 -1.41
C PRO A 214 -19.77 -7.93 -0.98
N GLU A 215 -19.31 -6.75 -1.40
CA GLU A 215 -19.96 -5.49 -1.07
C GLU A 215 -21.45 -5.72 -1.25
N ALA A 216 -22.19 -5.54 -0.15
CA ALA A 216 -23.63 -5.73 -0.16
C ALA A 216 -24.15 -5.04 -1.40
N LYS A 217 -24.81 -5.82 -2.27
CA LYS A 217 -25.35 -5.37 -3.56
C LYS A 217 -25.85 -3.94 -3.42
N PRO A 218 -25.47 -3.01 -4.31
CA PRO A 218 -25.92 -1.63 -4.20
C PRO A 218 -27.44 -1.66 -4.03
N VAL A 219 -27.89 -1.10 -2.90
CA VAL A 219 -29.31 -0.85 -2.64
C VAL A 219 -29.84 -0.18 -3.90
N PRO A 220 -30.93 -0.69 -4.52
CA PRO A 220 -31.40 -0.12 -5.77
C PRO A 220 -31.70 1.36 -5.54
N ALA A 221 -30.90 2.21 -6.19
CA ALA A 221 -31.16 3.63 -6.24
C ALA A 221 -32.59 3.79 -6.75
N THR A 222 -33.43 4.41 -5.93
CA THR A 222 -34.76 4.86 -6.35
C THR A 222 -34.60 5.58 -7.68
N ALA A 223 -35.22 5.02 -8.71
CA ALA A 223 -35.13 5.52 -10.08
C ALA A 223 -35.46 7.03 -10.08
N PRO A 224 -34.62 7.89 -10.67
CA PRO A 224 -35.03 9.26 -10.95
C PRO A 224 -36.24 9.22 -11.90
N PRO A 225 -37.20 10.15 -11.76
CA PRO A 225 -38.42 10.14 -12.55
C PRO A 225 -38.10 10.21 -14.05
N PRO A 226 -38.92 9.55 -14.90
CA PRO A 226 -38.62 9.41 -16.32
C PRO A 226 -38.47 10.78 -16.98
N ARG A 227 -37.31 11.00 -17.61
CA ARG A 227 -37.05 12.19 -18.42
C ARG A 227 -37.96 12.14 -19.64
N LYS A 228 -38.72 13.22 -19.87
CA LYS A 228 -39.59 13.39 -21.05
C LYS A 228 -38.80 13.11 -22.33
N SER A 229 -39.42 12.40 -23.25
CA SER A 229 -38.76 12.02 -24.51
C SER A 229 -38.41 13.26 -25.33
N VAL A 230 -37.33 13.18 -26.13
CA VAL A 230 -36.92 14.26 -27.06
C VAL A 230 -38.05 14.67 -28.00
N LYS A 231 -38.99 13.75 -28.28
CA LYS A 231 -40.19 13.98 -29.10
C LYS A 231 -41.24 14.83 -28.39
N GLU A 232 -41.34 14.76 -27.06
CA GLU A 232 -42.20 15.65 -26.25
C GLU A 232 -41.60 17.06 -26.10
N MET A 233 -40.29 17.17 -25.91
CA MET A 233 -39.61 18.48 -25.87
C MET A 233 -39.73 19.22 -27.22
N ALA A 234 -39.60 18.49 -28.34
CA ALA A 234 -39.78 19.08 -29.67
C ALA A 234 -41.22 19.58 -29.92
N ARG A 235 -42.23 18.85 -29.43
CA ARG A 235 -43.65 19.27 -29.52
C ARG A 235 -43.93 20.51 -28.66
N GLU A 236 -43.31 20.64 -27.50
CA GLU A 236 -43.48 21.82 -26.63
C GLU A 236 -42.84 23.08 -27.22
N ILE A 237 -41.67 22.96 -27.86
CA ILE A 237 -40.98 24.08 -28.53
C ILE A 237 -41.78 24.56 -29.75
N VAL A 238 -42.35 23.65 -30.54
CA VAL A 238 -43.20 24.01 -31.69
C VAL A 238 -44.51 24.67 -31.22
N ARG A 239 -45.07 24.22 -30.08
CA ARG A 239 -46.30 24.81 -29.50
C ARG A 239 -46.05 26.21 -28.91
N LYS A 240 -44.87 26.46 -28.33
CA LYS A 240 -44.46 27.80 -27.85
C LYS A 240 -44.16 28.79 -28.98
N ARG A 241 -43.58 28.33 -30.10
CA ARG A 241 -43.35 29.18 -31.29
C ARG A 241 -44.64 29.57 -32.02
N LYS A 242 -45.63 28.68 -32.10
CA LYS A 242 -46.95 29.03 -32.67
C LYS A 242 -47.80 29.95 -31.78
N ALA A 243 -47.45 30.12 -30.51
CA ALA A 243 -48.14 31.03 -29.58
C ALA A 243 -47.56 32.48 -29.59
N SER A 244 -46.36 32.69 -30.16
CA SER A 244 -45.73 34.02 -30.21
C SER A 244 -46.02 34.83 -31.48
N ASP A 245 -46.62 34.24 -32.51
CA ASP A 245 -46.99 34.92 -33.77
C ASP A 245 -48.44 35.47 -33.80
N ALA A 246 -49.13 35.50 -32.66
CA ALA A 246 -50.46 36.10 -32.55
C ALA A 246 -50.48 37.21 -31.49
N LYS A 247 -50.13 38.44 -31.89
CA LYS A 247 -50.50 39.63 -31.12
C LYS A 247 -50.95 40.77 -32.07
N PRO A 248 -52.19 41.25 -31.96
CA PRO A 248 -52.62 42.45 -32.65
C PRO A 248 -52.19 43.71 -31.89
N SER A 249 -52.09 44.80 -32.65
CA SER A 249 -51.80 46.17 -32.26
C SER A 249 -52.88 46.79 -31.36
N ARG A 250 -52.48 47.69 -30.46
CA ARG A 250 -53.17 48.97 -30.16
C ARG A 250 -52.38 49.83 -29.15
N SER A 251 -52.16 51.09 -29.55
CA SER A 251 -51.65 52.27 -28.82
C SER A 251 -52.77 52.93 -27.95
N PRO A 252 -52.69 54.18 -27.43
CA PRO A 252 -51.58 55.11 -27.07
C PRO A 252 -51.81 55.86 -25.71
N ALA A 253 -50.97 56.88 -25.41
CA ALA A 253 -51.10 58.04 -24.47
C ALA A 253 -49.98 58.08 -23.39
N LYS A 254 -49.39 59.21 -22.95
CA LYS A 254 -49.71 60.65 -23.07
C LYS A 254 -48.45 61.47 -22.73
N SER A 255 -48.37 62.67 -23.31
CA SER A 255 -47.37 63.72 -23.06
C SER A 255 -47.56 64.44 -21.71
N ALA A 256 -46.46 64.91 -21.10
CA ALA A 256 -46.43 66.19 -20.39
C ALA A 256 -45.00 66.72 -20.30
N ALA A 257 -44.78 67.87 -20.92
CA ALA A 257 -43.57 68.68 -20.81
C ALA A 257 -43.56 69.48 -19.51
N ARG A 258 -42.37 69.72 -18.93
CA ARG A 258 -42.09 71.02 -18.31
C ARG A 258 -40.61 71.35 -18.32
N SER A 259 -40.37 72.57 -18.77
CA SER A 259 -39.15 73.31 -18.99
C SER A 259 -38.33 73.62 -17.74
N GLY A 260 -37.01 73.75 -17.91
CA GLY A 260 -36.11 74.46 -16.99
C GLY A 260 -34.71 74.61 -17.57
N LYS A 261 -34.43 75.79 -18.15
CA LYS A 261 -33.13 76.25 -18.68
C LYS A 261 -32.13 76.59 -17.56
N SER A 262 -30.85 76.71 -17.97
CA SER A 262 -29.78 77.53 -17.36
C SER A 262 -28.96 76.82 -16.27
N SER A 263 -27.63 76.91 -16.15
CA SER A 263 -26.53 77.51 -16.91
C SER A 263 -25.23 77.06 -16.22
N ALA A 264 -24.14 76.95 -16.99
CA ALA A 264 -22.73 77.16 -16.64
C ALA A 264 -22.16 76.62 -15.31
N ARG A 265 -20.99 75.96 -15.38
CA ARG A 265 -19.67 76.62 -15.40
C ARG A 265 -18.54 75.62 -15.06
N LYS A 266 -17.61 75.47 -16.01
CA LYS A 266 -16.13 75.42 -15.85
C LYS A 266 -15.56 74.94 -14.50
N LYS A 267 -14.73 73.89 -14.54
CA LYS A 267 -13.30 73.95 -14.86
C LYS A 267 -12.80 72.56 -15.23
#